data_AF-A0A2C9KYK3-F1
#
_entry.id   AF-A0A2C9KYK3-F1
#
_cell.length_a   1.000
_cell.length_b   1.000
_cell.length_c   1.000
_cell.angle_alpha   90.00
_cell.angle_beta   90.00
_cell.angle_gamma   90.00
#
_symmetry.space_group_name_H-M   'P 1'
#
loop_
_entity.id
_entity.type
_entity.pdbx_description
1 polymer ?
#
loop_
_entity_poly.entity_id
_entity_poly.type
_entity_poly.pdbx_seq_one_letter_code
_entity_poly.pdbx_strand_id
1 'polypeptide(L)'
;MMSNISKTYTEEEIKEYLSVLQQESTQAFIPTLVYLSLLIVVGSIGNCLVLVIYSAKMTRTPLRLYIIVVAAYDLIINLLIIPGDMYDTFHVWDNDWPIFCKLRRFLNVSCVMSSNFVLVAIAITRYKMVCTPRDRQVTVNQAKVSTIVMLFVGLVLSIPYSVIHGSQTISTPVPGIYGHFCQIDDYYLTTKWPQLNSIFFIVIFFMCCTIVFVFYICIGCKTWKHRQISKGLKLVCKTSRCEESNFILSSSSMLRRTEGRNQSTNSGSLQYRQQMVSKRLRKKGVYNIELHYSNNRREVKDSVIERKNSMLRTEDRMITMRNSQTKKVSLLEEINLTKSKKRRSLFGRTSWMMITVSLAFLIGYMPFLGLNFYKTAAPESYASLKGISLALYQLFFRSYLLNSAVNPIVYSLLDPKFRKECFKFLTCYKYK
;
A
#
# COMPACT_ATOMS: atom_id res chain seq x y z
N MET A 1 -71.56 -10.45 -5.10
CA MET A 1 -70.53 -10.81 -6.11
C MET A 1 -69.89 -9.52 -6.60
N MET A 2 -68.78 -9.09 -6.00
CA MET A 2 -67.93 -8.06 -6.60
C MET A 2 -67.04 -8.76 -7.61
N SER A 3 -67.30 -8.54 -8.89
CA SER A 3 -66.39 -8.94 -9.96
C SER A 3 -65.08 -8.17 -9.76
N ASN A 4 -64.04 -8.86 -9.28
CA ASN A 4 -62.66 -8.43 -9.45
C ASN A 4 -62.37 -8.46 -10.95
N ILE A 5 -62.73 -7.38 -11.64
CA ILE A 5 -62.25 -7.12 -12.99
C ILE A 5 -60.75 -6.86 -12.81
N SER A 6 -59.94 -7.88 -13.07
CA SER A 6 -58.51 -7.70 -13.32
C SER A 6 -58.40 -6.67 -14.43
N LYS A 7 -58.05 -5.43 -14.07
CA LYS A 7 -57.87 -4.35 -15.04
C LYS A 7 -56.66 -4.74 -15.88
N THR A 8 -56.90 -5.18 -17.11
CA THR A 8 -55.84 -5.55 -18.04
C THR A 8 -55.33 -4.27 -18.68
N TYR A 9 -54.10 -3.88 -18.36
CA TYR A 9 -53.42 -2.73 -18.96
C TYR A 9 -52.88 -3.09 -20.34
N THR A 10 -52.87 -2.14 -21.27
CA THR A 10 -52.18 -2.34 -22.55
C THR A 10 -50.66 -2.25 -22.38
N GLU A 11 -49.89 -2.78 -23.34
CA GLU A 11 -48.43 -2.67 -23.29
C GLU A 11 -47.96 -1.20 -23.33
N GLU A 12 -48.68 -0.32 -24.04
CA GLU A 12 -48.37 1.10 -24.08
C GLU A 12 -48.60 1.76 -22.72
N GLU A 13 -49.72 1.47 -22.05
CA GLU A 13 -50.02 2.00 -20.71
C GLU A 13 -48.96 1.57 -19.68
N ILE A 14 -48.51 0.31 -19.76
CA ILE A 14 -47.44 -0.21 -18.90
C ILE A 14 -46.13 0.54 -19.18
N LYS A 15 -45.73 0.67 -20.45
CA LYS A 15 -44.48 1.36 -20.82
C LYS A 15 -44.50 2.83 -20.41
N GLU A 16 -45.62 3.52 -20.61
CA GLU A 16 -45.78 4.91 -20.20
C GLU A 16 -45.65 5.06 -18.68
N TYR A 17 -46.34 4.21 -17.91
CA TYR A 17 -46.25 4.24 -16.45
C TYR A 17 -44.83 3.95 -15.92
N LEU A 18 -44.16 2.92 -16.46
CA LEU A 18 -42.78 2.60 -16.10
C LEU A 18 -41.81 3.74 -16.47
N SER A 19 -42.05 4.46 -17.57
CA SER A 19 -41.23 5.62 -17.96
C SER A 19 -41.31 6.77 -16.95
N VAL A 20 -42.49 7.00 -16.37
CA VAL A 20 -42.68 8.01 -15.31
C VAL A 20 -41.90 7.61 -14.05
N LEU A 21 -42.04 6.35 -13.60
CA LEU A 21 -41.29 5.84 -12.46
C LEU A 21 -39.76 5.88 -12.70
N GLN A 22 -39.34 5.62 -13.94
CA GLN A 22 -37.95 5.72 -14.36
C GLN A 22 -37.43 7.14 -14.23
N GLN A 23 -38.19 8.14 -14.66
CA GLN A 23 -37.80 9.54 -14.55
C GLN A 23 -37.66 9.97 -13.07
N GLU A 24 -38.62 9.63 -12.21
CA GLU A 24 -38.57 9.94 -10.78
C GLU A 24 -37.34 9.30 -10.10
N SER A 25 -37.10 8.02 -10.40
CA SER A 25 -35.96 7.28 -9.84
C SER A 25 -34.63 7.86 -10.32
N THR A 26 -34.52 8.18 -11.61
CA THR A 26 -33.31 8.77 -12.20
C THR A 26 -32.98 10.12 -11.56
N GLN A 27 -33.99 10.96 -11.31
CA GLN A 27 -33.79 12.24 -10.62
C GLN A 27 -33.23 12.06 -9.20
N ALA A 28 -33.73 11.09 -8.45
CA ALA A 28 -33.19 10.77 -7.12
C ALA A 28 -31.74 10.25 -7.19
N PHE A 29 -31.34 9.63 -8.30
CA PHE A 29 -30.01 9.02 -8.47
C PHE A 29 -28.97 9.95 -9.14
N ILE A 30 -29.33 11.18 -9.52
CA ILE A 30 -28.42 12.16 -10.14
C ILE A 30 -27.07 12.28 -9.39
N PRO A 31 -27.00 12.39 -8.05
CA PRO A 31 -25.72 12.49 -7.34
C PRO A 31 -24.80 11.28 -7.59
N THR A 32 -25.40 10.08 -7.69
CA THR A 32 -24.68 8.84 -8.01
C THR A 32 -24.16 8.87 -9.44
N LEU A 33 -24.99 9.29 -10.40
CA LEU A 33 -24.60 9.37 -11.82
C LEU A 33 -23.46 10.36 -12.06
N VAL A 34 -23.49 11.53 -11.40
CA VAL A 34 -22.39 12.51 -11.45
C VAL A 34 -21.11 11.91 -10.88
N TYR A 35 -21.20 11.24 -9.72
CA TYR A 35 -20.07 10.55 -9.11
C TYR A 35 -19.46 9.48 -10.03
N LEU A 36 -20.29 8.60 -10.61
CA LEU A 36 -19.84 7.55 -11.52
C LEU A 36 -19.18 8.12 -12.79
N SER A 37 -19.75 9.21 -13.34
CA SER A 37 -19.17 9.91 -14.49
C SER A 37 -17.77 10.45 -14.20
N LEU A 38 -17.57 11.04 -13.02
CA LEU A 38 -16.26 11.51 -12.58
C LEU A 38 -15.25 10.36 -12.43
N LEU A 39 -15.69 9.21 -11.91
CA LEU A 39 -14.83 8.02 -11.82
C LEU A 39 -14.40 7.52 -13.20
N ILE A 40 -15.31 7.48 -14.19
CA ILE A 40 -14.97 7.08 -15.56
C ILE A 40 -13.87 7.98 -16.12
N VAL A 41 -14.02 9.30 -16.00
CA VAL A 41 -13.04 10.27 -16.55
C VAL A 41 -11.69 10.14 -15.85
N VAL A 42 -11.67 10.24 -14.52
CA VAL A 42 -10.41 10.21 -13.74
C VAL A 42 -9.75 8.84 -13.83
N GLY A 43 -10.54 7.78 -13.67
CA GLY A 43 -10.08 6.40 -13.67
C GLY A 43 -9.57 5.95 -15.03
N SER A 44 -10.27 6.26 -16.13
CA SER A 44 -9.83 5.87 -17.46
C SER A 44 -8.53 6.57 -17.86
N ILE A 45 -8.47 7.90 -17.72
CA ILE A 45 -7.28 8.68 -18.06
C ILE A 45 -6.10 8.26 -17.17
N GLY A 46 -6.32 8.17 -15.86
CA GLY A 46 -5.28 7.84 -14.89
C GLY A 46 -4.71 6.44 -15.09
N ASN A 47 -5.56 5.42 -15.24
CA ASN A 47 -5.08 4.05 -15.39
C ASN A 47 -4.45 3.79 -16.77
N CYS A 48 -4.91 4.44 -17.83
CA CYS A 48 -4.21 4.44 -19.12
C CYS A 48 -2.78 4.97 -18.99
N LEU A 49 -2.59 6.10 -18.30
CA LEU A 49 -1.25 6.64 -18.02
C LEU A 49 -0.40 5.68 -17.18
N VAL A 50 -0.99 5.04 -16.17
CA VAL A 50 -0.31 4.00 -15.36
C VAL A 50 0.17 2.86 -16.25
N LEU A 51 -0.71 2.30 -17.09
CA LEU A 51 -0.34 1.20 -18.00
C LEU A 51 0.79 1.60 -18.94
N VAL A 52 0.69 2.75 -19.62
CA VAL A 52 1.70 3.20 -20.59
C VAL A 52 3.06 3.40 -19.91
N ILE A 53 3.11 4.14 -18.79
CA ILE A 53 4.36 4.50 -18.14
C ILE A 53 5.02 3.29 -17.46
N TYR A 54 4.26 2.48 -16.72
CA TYR A 54 4.83 1.33 -16.03
C TYR A 54 5.24 0.20 -16.98
N SER A 55 4.55 0.04 -18.12
CA SER A 55 4.87 -1.00 -19.09
C SER A 55 6.04 -0.63 -20.01
N ALA A 56 6.08 0.62 -20.48
CA ALA A 56 7.04 1.05 -21.51
C ALA A 56 8.26 1.82 -20.97
N LYS A 57 8.12 2.56 -19.86
CA LYS A 57 9.17 3.50 -19.38
C LYS A 57 9.85 3.05 -18.09
N MET A 58 9.30 2.08 -17.38
CA MET A 58 9.82 1.62 -16.09
C MET A 58 10.49 0.25 -16.18
N THR A 59 11.57 0.06 -15.41
CA THR A 59 12.21 -1.26 -15.30
C THR A 59 11.24 -2.28 -14.71
N ARG A 60 11.20 -3.47 -15.31
CA ARG A 60 10.32 -4.56 -14.89
C ARG A 60 10.71 -5.07 -13.51
N THR A 61 9.76 -5.08 -12.59
CA THR A 61 9.91 -5.63 -11.23
C THR A 61 8.59 -6.29 -10.83
N PRO A 62 8.58 -7.29 -9.93
CA PRO A 62 7.35 -7.95 -9.48
C PRO A 62 6.28 -6.96 -9.01
N LEU A 63 6.69 -5.98 -8.21
CA LEU A 63 5.79 -4.96 -7.67
C LEU A 63 5.13 -4.12 -8.77
N ARG A 64 5.92 -3.70 -9.77
CA ARG A 64 5.40 -2.90 -10.89
C ARG A 64 4.50 -3.71 -11.81
N LEU A 65 4.74 -5.02 -11.92
CA LEU A 65 3.85 -5.92 -12.63
C LEU A 65 2.48 -5.95 -11.94
N TYR A 66 2.42 -6.08 -10.62
CA TYR A 66 1.14 -6.01 -9.90
C TYR A 66 0.44 -4.65 -10.08
N ILE A 67 1.17 -3.54 -10.11
CA ILE A 67 0.59 -2.22 -10.40
C ILE A 67 -0.05 -2.18 -11.80
N ILE A 68 0.62 -2.76 -12.82
CA ILE A 68 0.07 -2.87 -14.19
C ILE A 68 -1.21 -3.71 -14.19
N VAL A 69 -1.23 -4.83 -13.47
CA VAL A 69 -2.41 -5.72 -13.38
C VAL A 69 -3.57 -5.00 -12.71
N VAL A 70 -3.35 -4.31 -11.59
CA VAL A 70 -4.38 -3.52 -10.92
C VAL A 70 -4.94 -2.45 -11.86
N ALA A 71 -4.07 -1.72 -12.57
CA ALA A 71 -4.53 -0.71 -13.54
C ALA A 71 -5.36 -1.30 -14.69
N ALA A 72 -5.06 -2.54 -15.12
CA ALA A 72 -5.87 -3.23 -16.13
C ALA A 72 -7.27 -3.60 -15.59
N TYR A 73 -7.37 -4.10 -14.35
CA TYR A 73 -8.66 -4.34 -13.70
C TYR A 73 -9.44 -3.05 -13.49
N ASP A 74 -8.77 -1.99 -13.04
CA ASP A 74 -9.40 -0.68 -12.85
C ASP A 74 -9.92 -0.11 -14.18
N LEU A 75 -9.24 -0.34 -15.32
CA LEU A 75 -9.77 0.03 -16.64
C LEU A 75 -10.99 -0.80 -17.04
N ILE A 76 -11.01 -2.10 -16.78
CA ILE A 76 -12.20 -2.93 -17.02
C ILE A 76 -13.38 -2.39 -16.19
N ILE A 77 -13.14 -2.02 -14.93
CA ILE A 77 -14.15 -1.42 -14.07
C ILE A 77 -14.65 -0.10 -14.66
N ASN A 78 -13.75 0.82 -15.01
CA ASN A 78 -14.12 2.15 -15.51
C ASN A 78 -14.76 2.13 -16.91
N LEU A 79 -14.40 1.18 -17.77
CA LEU A 79 -14.87 1.14 -19.16
C LEU A 79 -16.08 0.23 -19.39
N LEU A 80 -16.28 -0.80 -18.55
CA LEU A 80 -17.37 -1.77 -18.73
C LEU A 80 -18.30 -1.81 -17.52
N ILE A 81 -17.77 -1.87 -16.30
CA ILE A 81 -18.60 -2.07 -15.10
C ILE A 81 -19.34 -0.81 -14.71
N ILE A 82 -18.65 0.33 -14.60
CA ILE A 82 -19.27 1.60 -14.22
C ILE A 82 -20.30 2.05 -15.27
N PRO A 83 -20.01 2.04 -16.59
CA PRO A 83 -21.03 2.37 -17.59
C PRO A 83 -22.24 1.44 -17.54
N GLY A 84 -22.03 0.13 -17.33
CA GLY A 84 -23.16 -0.80 -17.17
C GLY A 84 -23.94 -0.61 -15.87
N ASP A 85 -23.31 -0.15 -14.79
CA ASP A 85 -23.99 0.23 -13.55
C ASP A 85 -24.76 1.56 -13.69
N MET A 86 -24.24 2.49 -14.50
CA MET A 86 -24.99 3.69 -14.93
C MET A 86 -26.21 3.29 -15.77
N TYR A 87 -26.05 2.36 -16.70
CA TYR A 87 -27.16 1.82 -17.50
C TYR A 87 -28.25 1.23 -16.60
N ASP A 88 -27.90 0.37 -15.63
CA ASP A 88 -28.86 -0.16 -14.64
C ASP A 88 -29.56 0.95 -13.84
N THR A 89 -28.86 2.04 -13.57
CA THR A 89 -29.40 3.18 -12.81
C THR A 89 -30.39 3.99 -13.66
N PHE A 90 -30.14 4.11 -14.96
CA PHE A 90 -31.03 4.72 -15.95
C PHE A 90 -32.20 3.82 -16.39
N HIS A 91 -32.09 2.52 -16.13
CA HIS A 91 -33.07 1.49 -16.49
C HIS A 91 -33.36 0.60 -15.28
N VAL A 92 -33.90 1.20 -14.22
CA VAL A 92 -34.23 0.50 -12.97
C VAL A 92 -35.60 -0.15 -13.03
N TRP A 93 -36.43 0.18 -14.02
CA TRP A 93 -37.77 -0.38 -14.21
C TRP A 93 -37.94 -1.21 -15.49
N ASP A 94 -37.06 -1.10 -16.47
CA ASP A 94 -37.20 -1.65 -17.83
C ASP A 94 -35.98 -2.48 -18.31
N ASN A 95 -35.12 -2.94 -17.41
CA ASN A 95 -33.92 -3.69 -17.76
C ASN A 95 -34.12 -5.20 -17.68
N ASP A 96 -34.63 -5.78 -18.76
CA ASP A 96 -34.86 -7.22 -18.89
C ASP A 96 -33.80 -7.93 -19.76
N TRP A 97 -32.51 -7.74 -19.41
CA TRP A 97 -31.39 -8.37 -20.10
C TRP A 97 -30.60 -9.33 -19.18
N PRO A 98 -31.15 -10.52 -18.87
CA PRO A 98 -30.59 -11.40 -17.83
C PRO A 98 -29.18 -11.91 -18.15
N ILE A 99 -28.86 -12.18 -19.42
CA ILE A 99 -27.53 -12.66 -19.85
C ILE A 99 -26.48 -11.56 -19.64
N PHE A 100 -26.79 -10.33 -20.08
CA PHE A 100 -25.88 -9.20 -19.92
C PHE A 100 -25.68 -8.85 -18.43
N CYS A 101 -26.76 -8.90 -17.64
CA CYS A 101 -26.70 -8.76 -16.19
C CYS A 101 -25.76 -9.79 -15.56
N LYS A 102 -25.96 -11.09 -15.86
CA LYS A 102 -25.13 -12.20 -15.37
C LYS A 102 -23.65 -12.01 -15.70
N LEU A 103 -23.35 -11.66 -16.94
CA LEU A 103 -21.98 -11.43 -17.41
C LEU A 103 -21.32 -10.22 -16.73
N ARG A 104 -22.02 -9.09 -16.63
CA ARG A 104 -21.44 -7.88 -16.00
C ARG A 104 -21.25 -8.07 -14.50
N ARG A 105 -22.20 -8.69 -13.81
CA ARG A 105 -22.08 -9.03 -12.38
C ARG A 105 -20.90 -9.98 -12.15
N PHE A 106 -20.72 -10.98 -13.02
CA PHE A 106 -19.56 -11.87 -13.00
C PHE A 106 -18.24 -11.12 -13.16
N LEU A 107 -18.13 -10.26 -14.18
CA LEU A 107 -16.92 -9.49 -14.46
C LEU A 107 -16.57 -8.55 -13.29
N ASN A 108 -17.56 -7.86 -12.72
CA ASN A 108 -17.35 -6.98 -11.57
C ASN A 108 -16.74 -7.75 -10.39
N VAL A 109 -17.40 -8.81 -9.95
CA VAL A 109 -16.93 -9.59 -8.79
C VAL A 109 -15.60 -10.27 -9.06
N SER A 110 -15.36 -10.74 -10.29
CA SER A 110 -14.07 -11.33 -10.69
C SER A 110 -12.92 -10.33 -10.64
N CYS A 111 -13.11 -9.11 -11.16
CA CYS A 111 -12.10 -8.05 -11.13
C CYS A 111 -11.82 -7.61 -9.68
N VAL A 112 -12.87 -7.43 -8.88
CA VAL A 112 -12.75 -7.09 -7.45
C VAL A 112 -11.99 -8.18 -6.69
N MET A 113 -12.36 -9.45 -6.88
CA MET A 113 -11.73 -10.58 -6.19
C MET A 113 -10.27 -10.75 -6.59
N SER A 114 -9.98 -10.65 -7.89
CA SER A 114 -8.61 -10.72 -8.40
C SER A 114 -7.75 -9.56 -7.86
N SER A 115 -8.31 -8.34 -7.80
CA SER A 115 -7.63 -7.16 -7.24
C SER A 115 -7.29 -7.35 -5.75
N ASN A 116 -8.21 -7.93 -4.97
CA ASN A 116 -7.97 -8.31 -3.56
C ASN A 116 -6.75 -9.22 -3.39
N PHE A 117 -6.67 -10.29 -4.20
CA PHE A 117 -5.53 -11.19 -4.14
C PHE A 117 -4.23 -10.51 -4.57
N VAL A 118 -4.27 -9.66 -5.59
CA VAL A 118 -3.11 -8.87 -6.01
C VAL A 118 -2.64 -7.92 -4.91
N LEU A 119 -3.55 -7.36 -4.11
CA LEU A 119 -3.20 -6.52 -2.96
C LEU A 119 -2.42 -7.30 -1.88
N VAL A 120 -2.86 -8.53 -1.59
CA VAL A 120 -2.13 -9.46 -0.71
C VAL A 120 -0.75 -9.77 -1.29
N ALA A 121 -0.65 -10.06 -2.59
CA ALA A 121 0.61 -10.34 -3.26
C ALA A 121 1.57 -9.14 -3.24
N ILE A 122 1.04 -7.91 -3.36
CA ILE A 122 1.77 -6.67 -3.15
C ILE A 122 2.34 -6.62 -1.73
N ALA A 123 1.51 -6.86 -0.70
CA ALA A 123 1.93 -6.82 0.70
C ALA A 123 3.05 -7.84 0.98
N ILE A 124 2.91 -9.08 0.51
CA ILE A 124 3.93 -10.15 0.64
C ILE A 124 5.24 -9.75 -0.06
N THR A 125 5.16 -9.29 -1.30
CA THR A 125 6.34 -8.89 -2.08
C THR A 125 7.08 -7.77 -1.37
N ARG A 126 6.35 -6.83 -0.77
CA ARG A 126 6.95 -5.75 0.03
C ARG A 126 7.55 -6.23 1.33
N TYR A 127 6.87 -7.12 2.03
CA TYR A 127 7.38 -7.71 3.25
C TYR A 127 8.73 -8.38 3.00
N LYS A 128 8.87 -9.19 1.95
CA LYS A 128 10.15 -9.85 1.62
C LYS A 128 11.27 -8.85 1.31
N MET A 129 10.97 -7.78 0.58
CA MET A 129 11.97 -6.76 0.26
C MET A 129 12.46 -5.97 1.48
N VAL A 130 11.60 -5.75 2.48
CA VAL A 130 11.89 -4.87 3.62
C VAL A 130 12.29 -5.66 4.87
N CYS A 131 11.54 -6.71 5.20
CA CYS A 131 11.71 -7.47 6.44
C CYS A 131 12.74 -8.57 6.32
N THR A 132 12.82 -9.22 5.16
CA THR A 132 13.72 -10.36 4.92
C THR A 132 14.54 -10.21 3.63
N PRO A 133 15.40 -9.19 3.52
CA PRO A 133 16.16 -8.90 2.29
C PRO A 133 17.18 -9.98 1.91
N ARG A 134 17.52 -10.90 2.83
CA ARG A 134 18.44 -12.02 2.59
C ARG A 134 17.73 -13.27 2.06
N ASP A 135 16.41 -13.34 2.21
CA ASP A 135 15.63 -14.47 1.74
C ASP A 135 15.43 -14.40 0.22
N ARG A 136 15.00 -15.51 -0.37
CA ARG A 136 14.63 -15.58 -1.78
C ARG A 136 13.51 -14.59 -2.09
N GLN A 137 13.84 -13.58 -2.88
CA GLN A 137 12.92 -12.55 -3.33
C GLN A 137 11.99 -13.09 -4.43
N VAL A 138 10.80 -12.49 -4.54
CA VAL A 138 9.85 -12.81 -5.62
C VAL A 138 10.48 -12.42 -6.96
N THR A 139 10.51 -13.34 -7.91
CA THR A 139 10.99 -13.07 -9.27
C THR A 139 9.88 -12.55 -10.17
N VAL A 140 10.23 -11.93 -11.31
CA VAL A 140 9.23 -11.43 -12.27
C VAL A 140 8.41 -12.59 -12.86
N ASN A 141 9.03 -13.74 -13.13
CA ASN A 141 8.31 -14.91 -13.66
C ASN A 141 7.34 -15.49 -12.63
N GLN A 142 7.75 -15.57 -11.36
CA GLN A 142 6.84 -15.97 -10.28
C GLN A 142 5.67 -14.99 -10.14
N ALA A 143 5.91 -13.68 -10.27
CA ALA A 143 4.83 -12.69 -10.23
C ALA A 143 3.86 -12.83 -11.42
N LYS A 144 4.36 -13.09 -12.63
CA LYS A 144 3.52 -13.38 -13.81
C LYS A 144 2.61 -14.58 -13.59
N VAL A 145 3.18 -15.71 -13.15
CA VAL A 145 2.41 -16.92 -12.86
C VAL A 145 1.42 -16.67 -11.73
N SER A 146 1.85 -16.01 -10.65
CA SER A 146 0.98 -15.67 -9.53
C SER A 146 -0.20 -14.79 -9.97
N THR A 147 0.00 -13.84 -10.87
CA THR A 147 -1.10 -13.02 -11.43
C THR A 147 -2.13 -13.89 -12.16
N ILE A 148 -1.68 -14.82 -13.01
CA ILE A 148 -2.58 -15.69 -13.77
C ILE A 148 -3.37 -16.60 -12.81
N VAL A 149 -2.70 -17.17 -11.80
CA VAL A 149 -3.33 -17.99 -10.78
C VAL A 149 -4.38 -17.19 -10.00
N MET A 150 -4.04 -15.98 -9.53
CA MET A 150 -4.97 -15.13 -8.79
C MET A 150 -6.19 -14.72 -9.63
N LEU A 151 -6.00 -14.45 -10.93
CA LEU A 151 -7.10 -14.21 -11.85
C LEU A 151 -8.00 -15.43 -11.99
N PHE A 152 -7.41 -16.61 -12.23
CA PHE A 152 -8.17 -17.84 -12.38
C PHE A 152 -8.98 -18.18 -11.12
N VAL A 153 -8.35 -18.08 -9.94
CA VAL A 153 -9.05 -18.27 -8.66
C VAL A 153 -10.17 -17.23 -8.50
N GLY A 154 -9.91 -15.96 -8.82
CA GLY A 154 -10.94 -14.92 -8.78
C GLY A 154 -12.14 -15.21 -9.69
N LEU A 155 -11.89 -15.71 -10.91
CA LEU A 155 -12.94 -16.11 -11.84
C LEU A 155 -13.78 -17.28 -11.29
N VAL A 156 -13.12 -18.35 -10.83
CA VAL A 156 -13.81 -19.54 -10.30
C VAL A 156 -14.68 -19.19 -9.09
N LEU A 157 -14.15 -18.41 -8.14
CA LEU A 157 -14.89 -18.00 -6.95
C LEU A 157 -16.07 -17.08 -7.26
N SER A 158 -16.07 -16.42 -8.43
CA SER A 158 -17.14 -15.50 -8.85
C SER A 158 -18.30 -16.17 -9.59
N ILE A 159 -18.17 -17.45 -9.97
CA ILE A 159 -19.21 -18.19 -10.71
C ILE A 159 -20.54 -18.23 -9.95
N PRO A 160 -20.60 -18.61 -8.65
CA PRO A 160 -21.87 -18.67 -7.93
C PRO A 160 -22.57 -17.31 -7.85
N TYR A 161 -21.80 -16.22 -7.75
CA TYR A 161 -22.35 -14.87 -7.76
C TYR A 161 -23.08 -14.56 -9.07
N SER A 162 -22.51 -14.95 -10.20
CA SER A 162 -23.14 -14.78 -11.52
C SER A 162 -24.42 -15.59 -11.65
N VAL A 163 -24.42 -16.84 -11.19
CA VAL A 163 -25.59 -17.73 -11.28
C VAL A 163 -26.78 -17.19 -10.49
N ILE A 164 -26.53 -16.58 -9.31
CA ILE A 164 -27.57 -16.03 -8.43
C ILE A 164 -28.17 -14.72 -8.96
N HIS A 165 -27.43 -13.95 -9.75
CA HIS A 165 -27.89 -12.65 -10.25
C HIS A 165 -28.55 -12.79 -11.62
N GLY A 166 -29.49 -11.92 -11.95
CA GLY A 166 -30.25 -11.97 -13.19
C GLY A 166 -31.27 -10.85 -13.30
N SER A 167 -32.35 -11.11 -14.05
CA SER A 167 -33.50 -10.21 -14.11
C SER A 167 -34.36 -10.44 -12.86
N GLN A 168 -34.59 -9.39 -12.09
CA GLN A 168 -35.45 -9.41 -10.92
C GLN A 168 -36.74 -8.65 -11.23
N THR A 169 -37.89 -9.21 -10.85
CA THR A 169 -39.20 -8.56 -11.01
C THR A 169 -39.54 -7.70 -9.78
N ILE A 170 -39.86 -6.42 -9.98
CA ILE A 170 -40.31 -5.50 -8.93
C ILE A 170 -41.79 -5.20 -9.13
N SER A 171 -42.58 -5.33 -8.06
CA SER A 171 -43.96 -4.87 -8.04
C SER A 171 -44.04 -3.35 -7.90
N THR A 172 -44.84 -2.71 -8.76
CA THR A 172 -45.12 -1.27 -8.66
C THR A 172 -46.26 -1.00 -7.65
N PRO A 173 -46.48 0.26 -7.23
CA PRO A 173 -47.65 0.64 -6.44
C PRO A 173 -48.99 0.34 -7.13
N VAL A 174 -48.99 0.16 -8.45
CA VAL A 174 -50.18 -0.18 -9.25
C VAL A 174 -50.24 -1.70 -9.42
N PRO A 175 -51.28 -2.39 -8.89
CA PRO A 175 -51.43 -3.83 -9.05
C PRO A 175 -51.50 -4.23 -10.51
N GLY A 176 -50.78 -5.30 -10.89
CA GLY A 176 -50.76 -5.83 -12.26
C GLY A 176 -49.68 -5.23 -13.17
N ILE A 177 -48.96 -4.20 -12.73
CA ILE A 177 -47.80 -3.65 -13.44
C ILE A 177 -46.51 -4.00 -12.70
N TYR A 178 -45.58 -4.62 -13.42
CA TYR A 178 -44.28 -5.05 -12.91
C TYR A 178 -43.14 -4.43 -13.72
N GLY A 179 -42.06 -4.08 -13.03
CA GLY A 179 -40.80 -3.66 -13.66
C GLY A 179 -39.72 -4.73 -13.54
N HIS A 180 -38.69 -4.62 -14.37
CA HIS A 180 -37.55 -5.54 -14.39
C HIS A 180 -36.24 -4.81 -14.18
N PHE A 181 -35.33 -5.39 -13.38
CA PHE A 181 -34.02 -4.79 -13.13
C PHE A 181 -32.93 -5.83 -12.85
N CYS A 182 -31.68 -5.47 -13.15
CA CYS A 182 -30.53 -6.35 -12.95
C CYS A 182 -30.11 -6.45 -11.47
N GLN A 183 -30.65 -7.45 -10.74
CA GLN A 183 -30.26 -7.77 -9.36
C GLN A 183 -30.28 -9.29 -9.11
N ILE A 184 -30.98 -9.77 -8.08
CA ILE A 184 -31.03 -11.19 -7.69
C ILE A 184 -32.15 -11.81 -8.51
N ASP A 185 -31.83 -12.85 -9.28
CA ASP A 185 -32.80 -13.52 -10.13
C ASP A 185 -33.97 -14.07 -9.29
N ASP A 186 -35.20 -13.95 -9.80
CA ASP A 186 -36.43 -14.27 -9.07
C ASP A 186 -36.42 -15.70 -8.49
N TYR A 187 -35.75 -16.63 -9.19
CA TYR A 187 -35.57 -18.01 -8.75
C TYR A 187 -34.89 -18.12 -7.37
N TYR A 188 -33.99 -17.20 -7.04
CA TYR A 188 -33.18 -17.26 -5.81
C TYR A 188 -33.69 -16.37 -4.68
N LEU A 189 -34.69 -15.50 -4.90
CA LEU A 189 -35.16 -14.53 -3.91
C LEU A 189 -35.65 -15.16 -2.60
N THR A 190 -36.34 -16.29 -2.69
CA THR A 190 -36.89 -17.01 -1.53
C THR A 190 -35.88 -17.96 -0.88
N THR A 191 -34.73 -18.16 -1.52
CA THR A 191 -33.69 -19.10 -1.07
C THR A 191 -32.67 -18.41 -0.16
N LYS A 192 -31.92 -19.19 0.62
CA LYS A 192 -30.80 -18.67 1.43
C LYS A 192 -29.50 -18.47 0.63
N TRP A 193 -29.47 -18.84 -0.65
CA TRP A 193 -28.27 -18.78 -1.49
C TRP A 193 -27.65 -17.38 -1.60
N PRO A 194 -28.42 -16.28 -1.83
CA PRO A 194 -27.85 -14.95 -1.90
C PRO A 194 -27.14 -14.56 -0.59
N GLN A 195 -27.74 -14.85 0.56
CA GLN A 195 -27.18 -14.54 1.87
C GLN A 195 -25.88 -15.32 2.15
N LEU A 196 -25.87 -16.63 1.89
CA LEU A 196 -24.68 -17.47 2.06
C LEU A 196 -23.53 -16.99 1.16
N ASN A 197 -23.84 -16.67 -0.10
CA ASN A 197 -22.86 -16.16 -1.05
C ASN A 197 -22.29 -14.79 -0.61
N SER A 198 -23.14 -13.87 -0.13
CA SER A 198 -22.69 -12.60 0.45
C SER A 198 -21.77 -12.80 1.65
N ILE A 199 -22.12 -13.69 2.59
CA ILE A 199 -21.27 -14.02 3.74
C ILE A 199 -19.91 -14.56 3.29
N PHE A 200 -19.89 -15.45 2.29
CA PHE A 200 -18.66 -16.00 1.74
C PHE A 200 -17.69 -14.91 1.22
N PHE A 201 -18.18 -13.97 0.42
CA PHE A 201 -17.36 -12.86 -0.08
C PHE A 201 -16.88 -11.93 1.05
N ILE A 202 -17.73 -11.67 2.05
CA ILE A 202 -17.38 -10.87 3.22
C ILE A 202 -16.25 -11.53 4.01
N VAL A 203 -16.33 -12.83 4.27
CA VAL A 203 -15.29 -13.58 4.97
C VAL A 203 -13.97 -13.52 4.22
N ILE A 204 -13.97 -13.75 2.89
CA ILE A 204 -12.75 -13.65 2.08
C ILE A 204 -12.16 -12.24 2.14
N PHE A 205 -13.00 -11.21 2.03
CA PHE A 205 -12.56 -9.83 2.14
C PHE A 205 -11.84 -9.59 3.48
N PHE A 206 -12.45 -9.92 4.61
CA PHE A 206 -11.83 -9.72 5.93
C PHE A 206 -10.57 -10.57 6.14
N MET A 207 -10.51 -11.78 5.58
CA MET A 207 -9.30 -12.61 5.58
C MET A 207 -8.15 -11.91 4.84
N CYS A 208 -8.40 -11.42 3.63
CA CYS A 208 -7.41 -10.65 2.86
C CYS A 208 -6.98 -9.37 3.60
N CYS A 209 -7.93 -8.63 4.18
CA CYS A 209 -7.66 -7.44 4.97
C CYS A 209 -6.72 -7.74 6.15
N THR A 210 -6.99 -8.82 6.87
CA THR A 210 -6.21 -9.26 8.04
C THR A 210 -4.78 -9.61 7.61
N ILE A 211 -4.62 -10.36 6.52
CA ILE A 211 -3.30 -10.71 5.98
C ILE A 211 -2.51 -9.45 5.60
N VAL A 212 -3.13 -8.53 4.85
CA VAL A 212 -2.51 -7.27 4.44
C VAL A 212 -2.11 -6.42 5.65
N PHE A 213 -3.00 -6.32 6.65
CA PHE A 213 -2.76 -5.58 7.89
C PHE A 213 -1.55 -6.15 8.65
N VAL A 214 -1.49 -7.47 8.86
CA VAL A 214 -0.37 -8.14 9.54
C VAL A 214 0.96 -7.86 8.83
N PHE A 215 1.00 -7.97 7.51
CA PHE A 215 2.21 -7.65 6.75
C PHE A 215 2.63 -6.19 6.89
N TYR A 216 1.69 -5.24 6.89
CA TYR A 216 2.01 -3.83 7.05
C TYR A 216 2.46 -3.46 8.47
N ILE A 217 1.88 -4.07 9.50
CA ILE A 217 2.36 -3.93 10.87
C ILE A 217 3.80 -4.43 10.96
N CYS A 218 4.10 -5.63 10.44
CA CYS A 218 5.47 -6.16 10.43
C CYS A 218 6.46 -5.22 9.70
N ILE A 219 6.07 -4.75 8.51
CA ILE A 219 6.83 -3.81 7.69
C ILE A 219 7.09 -2.51 8.47
N GLY A 220 6.08 -1.98 9.16
CA GLY A 220 6.17 -0.79 10.01
C GLY A 220 7.13 -0.98 11.19
N CYS A 221 6.97 -2.08 11.94
CA CYS A 221 7.81 -2.40 13.09
C CYS A 221 9.30 -2.55 12.71
N LYS A 222 9.60 -3.32 11.66
CA LYS A 222 10.98 -3.50 11.18
C LYS A 222 11.61 -2.17 10.77
N THR A 223 10.83 -1.35 10.07
CA THR A 223 11.25 -0.03 9.62
C THR A 223 11.54 0.90 10.79
N TRP A 224 10.65 0.94 11.78
CA TRP A 224 10.81 1.78 12.95
C TRP A 224 12.08 1.41 13.71
N LYS A 225 12.33 0.11 13.92
CA LYS A 225 13.58 -0.40 14.52
C LYS A 225 14.82 0.05 13.75
N HIS A 226 14.82 -0.08 12.42
CA HIS A 226 15.94 0.37 11.58
C HIS A 226 16.17 1.89 11.64
N ARG A 227 15.09 2.69 11.70
CA ARG A 227 15.17 4.15 11.85
C ARG A 227 15.78 4.55 13.20
N GLN A 228 15.40 3.87 14.29
CA GLN A 228 15.98 4.13 15.62
C GLN A 228 17.48 3.84 15.64
N ILE A 229 17.91 2.71 15.06
CA ILE A 229 19.33 2.35 14.94
C ILE A 229 20.08 3.41 14.12
N SER A 230 19.53 3.82 12.97
CA SER A 230 20.17 4.83 12.11
C SER A 230 20.27 6.20 12.78
N LYS A 231 19.25 6.64 13.55
CA LYS A 231 19.30 7.88 14.33
C LYS A 231 20.37 7.80 15.43
N GLY A 232 20.46 6.66 16.13
CA GLY A 232 21.51 6.41 17.12
C GLY A 232 22.91 6.49 16.52
N LEU A 233 23.15 5.81 15.38
CA LEU A 233 24.43 5.81 14.69
C LEU A 233 24.85 7.20 14.20
N LYS A 234 23.92 8.00 13.68
CA LYS A 234 24.18 9.40 13.28
C LYS A 234 24.56 10.28 14.46
N LEU A 235 23.94 10.07 15.62
CA LEU A 235 24.28 10.82 16.83
C LEU A 235 25.71 10.52 17.27
N VAL A 236 26.09 9.24 17.32
CA VAL A 236 27.45 8.79 17.65
C VAL A 236 28.48 9.36 16.67
N CYS A 237 28.19 9.29 15.37
CA CYS A 237 29.10 9.79 14.32
C CYS A 237 29.23 11.33 14.32
N LYS A 238 28.20 12.06 14.80
CA LYS A 238 28.26 13.52 14.95
C LYS A 238 29.12 13.90 16.16
N THR A 239 28.99 13.17 17.28
CA THR A 239 29.84 13.35 18.46
C THR A 239 31.31 13.08 18.14
N SER A 240 31.62 12.00 17.42
CA SER A 240 33.00 11.66 17.05
C SER A 240 33.63 12.66 16.07
N ARG A 241 32.85 13.23 15.15
CA ARG A 241 33.35 14.22 14.17
C ARG A 241 33.62 15.60 14.80
N CYS A 242 32.86 16.00 15.83
CA CYS A 242 33.16 17.19 16.62
C CYS A 242 34.44 17.01 17.46
N GLU A 243 34.74 15.80 17.94
CA GLU A 243 36.00 15.51 18.64
C GLU A 243 37.22 15.56 17.69
N GLU A 244 37.07 15.13 16.43
CA GLU A 244 38.14 15.22 15.42
C GLU A 244 38.42 16.68 15.00
N SER A 245 37.39 17.54 14.96
CA SER A 245 37.55 18.98 14.66
C SER A 245 38.23 19.76 15.78
N ASN A 246 38.00 19.37 17.05
CA ASN A 246 38.66 19.99 18.20
C ASN A 246 40.12 19.53 18.37
N PHE A 247 40.53 18.43 17.72
CA PHE A 247 41.92 17.95 17.76
C PHE A 247 42.84 18.64 16.73
N ILE A 248 42.28 19.19 15.65
CA ILE A 248 43.06 19.86 14.59
C ILE A 248 43.30 21.35 14.88
N LEU A 249 42.57 21.95 15.84
CA LEU A 249 42.71 23.37 16.20
C LEU A 249 43.64 23.58 17.42
N SER A 250 44.86 23.05 17.39
CA SER A 250 45.89 23.33 18.43
C SER A 250 47.32 23.13 17.92
N SER A 251 47.63 23.49 16.68
CA SER A 251 49.01 23.39 16.17
C SER A 251 49.35 24.51 15.19
N SER A 252 49.64 25.69 15.74
CA SER A 252 50.44 26.81 15.21
C SER A 252 50.27 27.96 16.23
N SER A 253 51.23 28.58 16.91
CA SER A 253 52.70 28.66 16.77
C SER A 253 53.28 29.39 18.00
N MET A 254 54.44 28.92 18.48
CA MET A 254 55.55 29.66 19.13
C MET A 254 55.46 30.30 20.55
N LEU A 255 56.32 29.76 21.43
CA LEU A 255 57.25 30.41 22.38
C LEU A 255 56.72 31.43 23.43
N ARG A 256 56.70 31.02 24.72
CA ARG A 256 57.65 31.48 25.77
C ARG A 256 57.26 30.99 27.19
N ARG A 257 58.31 30.52 27.89
CA ARG A 257 58.64 30.64 29.33
C ARG A 257 57.67 30.15 30.45
N THR A 258 58.24 29.19 31.18
CA THR A 258 58.33 29.00 32.65
C THR A 258 57.12 28.59 33.49
N GLU A 259 57.45 27.64 34.36
CA GLU A 259 56.87 27.25 35.65
C GLU A 259 55.71 26.25 35.68
N GLY A 260 55.91 25.27 36.57
CA GLY A 260 55.20 24.01 36.58
C GLY A 260 53.87 24.04 37.30
N ARG A 261 53.00 23.10 36.93
CA ARG A 261 52.06 22.46 37.85
C ARG A 261 51.46 21.21 37.21
N ASN A 262 51.32 20.16 38.01
CA ASN A 262 50.65 18.90 37.71
C ASN A 262 49.27 19.10 37.06
N GLN A 263 48.99 18.39 35.95
CA GLN A 263 47.62 18.04 35.56
C GLN A 263 47.55 16.62 34.99
N SER A 264 47.20 15.70 35.88
CA SER A 264 46.56 14.42 35.59
C SER A 264 45.24 14.65 34.84
N THR A 265 45.05 14.13 33.63
CA THR A 265 43.71 14.10 33.01
C THR A 265 43.47 12.91 32.07
N ASN A 266 42.23 12.40 32.16
CA ASN A 266 41.41 11.85 31.08
C ASN A 266 41.25 10.34 30.81
N SER A 267 41.49 9.43 31.78
CA SER A 267 40.97 8.05 31.66
C SER A 267 39.52 7.89 32.17
N GLY A 268 39.12 8.56 33.25
CA GLY A 268 37.80 8.38 33.88
C GLY A 268 36.61 8.95 33.09
N SER A 269 36.81 10.03 32.32
CA SER A 269 35.74 10.71 31.58
C SER A 269 35.27 9.92 30.35
N LEU A 270 36.15 9.13 29.75
CA LEU A 270 35.85 8.33 28.55
C LEU A 270 35.02 7.07 28.91
N GLN A 271 35.37 6.40 30.01
CA GLN A 271 34.68 5.19 30.47
C GLN A 271 33.26 5.50 30.98
N TYR A 272 33.07 6.63 31.67
CA TYR A 272 31.74 7.12 32.07
C TYR A 272 30.85 7.45 30.86
N ARG A 273 31.43 8.06 29.80
CA ARG A 273 30.71 8.35 28.55
C ARG A 273 30.30 7.08 27.79
N GLN A 274 31.14 6.04 27.76
CA GLN A 274 30.81 4.74 27.17
C GLN A 274 29.65 4.05 27.90
N GLN A 275 29.63 4.12 29.24
CA GLN A 275 28.51 3.61 30.04
C GLN A 275 27.22 4.40 29.81
N MET A 276 27.29 5.72 29.62
CA MET A 276 26.09 6.51 29.32
C MET A 276 25.50 6.22 27.93
N VAL A 277 26.35 6.04 26.92
CA VAL A 277 25.89 5.72 25.55
C VAL A 277 25.29 4.32 25.51
N SER A 278 25.94 3.33 26.12
CA SER A 278 25.39 1.96 26.23
C SER A 278 24.09 1.90 27.04
N LYS A 279 23.97 2.66 28.16
CA LYS A 279 22.71 2.78 28.92
C LYS A 279 21.59 3.46 28.13
N ARG A 280 21.88 4.50 27.34
CA ARG A 280 20.89 5.16 26.45
C ARG A 280 20.44 4.28 25.30
N LEU A 281 21.33 3.43 24.76
CA LEU A 281 21.00 2.46 23.73
C LEU A 281 20.16 1.29 24.30
N ARG A 282 20.48 0.81 25.51
CA ARG A 282 19.67 -0.17 26.24
C ARG A 282 18.26 0.35 26.56
N LYS A 283 18.11 1.61 27.01
CA LYS A 283 16.80 2.26 27.20
C LYS A 283 15.96 2.39 25.93
N LYS A 284 16.57 2.24 24.74
CA LYS A 284 15.90 2.28 23.43
C LYS A 284 15.74 0.89 22.80
N GLY A 285 15.94 -0.18 23.57
CA GLY A 285 15.73 -1.57 23.12
C GLY A 285 16.80 -2.10 22.15
N VAL A 286 17.99 -1.48 22.13
CA VAL A 286 19.14 -1.94 21.34
C VAL A 286 20.11 -2.65 22.28
N TYR A 287 20.20 -3.98 22.13
CA TYR A 287 21.12 -4.84 22.87
C TYR A 287 22.21 -5.37 21.93
N ASN A 288 23.41 -5.66 22.48
CA ASN A 288 24.57 -6.27 21.80
C ASN A 288 25.39 -5.36 20.86
N ILE A 289 25.76 -4.17 21.32
CA ILE A 289 26.88 -3.42 20.73
C ILE A 289 27.96 -3.28 21.81
N GLU A 290 28.99 -4.12 21.72
CA GLU A 290 30.15 -4.07 22.60
C GLU A 290 31.23 -3.23 21.92
N LEU A 291 31.36 -1.97 22.36
CA LEU A 291 32.34 -1.03 21.83
C LEU A 291 33.68 -1.23 22.54
N HIS A 292 34.52 -2.13 22.02
CA HIS A 292 35.90 -2.28 22.48
C HIS A 292 36.83 -1.30 21.76
N TYR A 293 37.46 -0.40 22.52
CA TYR A 293 38.62 0.37 22.07
C TYR A 293 39.80 0.06 22.98
N SER A 294 40.90 -0.47 22.43
CA SER A 294 42.11 -0.74 23.22
C SER A 294 42.93 0.55 23.37
N ASN A 295 43.01 1.08 24.59
CA ASN A 295 43.93 2.17 24.95
C ASN A 295 45.36 1.62 25.04
N ASN A 296 46.17 1.76 23.99
CA ASN A 296 47.62 1.63 24.14
C ASN A 296 48.21 2.96 24.61
N ARG A 297 48.13 3.20 25.93
CA ARG A 297 49.08 4.03 26.68
C ARG A 297 49.30 3.39 28.05
N ARG A 298 50.28 2.48 28.13
CA ARG A 298 51.02 2.23 29.38
C ARG A 298 52.30 3.07 29.26
N GLU A 299 52.34 4.16 30.00
CA GLU A 299 53.19 4.32 31.20
C GLU A 299 54.66 4.49 30.84
N VAL A 300 55.09 5.75 30.82
CA VAL A 300 56.50 6.14 30.98
C VAL A 300 56.53 7.10 32.15
N LYS A 301 57.43 6.82 33.10
CA LYS A 301 57.82 7.51 34.36
C LYS A 301 57.34 6.78 35.62
N ASP A 302 58.18 6.34 36.57
CA ASP A 302 59.61 6.54 36.84
C ASP A 302 60.13 5.40 37.75
N SER A 303 61.37 4.94 37.54
CA SER A 303 62.37 4.54 38.57
C SER A 303 63.60 3.91 37.88
N VAL A 304 64.72 4.63 37.81
CA VAL A 304 65.94 4.47 38.64
C VAL A 304 66.80 3.26 38.21
N ILE A 305 67.93 3.58 37.59
CA ILE A 305 69.25 2.89 37.60
C ILE A 305 69.23 1.40 37.16
N GLU A 306 69.78 1.07 35.99
CA GLU A 306 71.20 0.74 35.78
C GLU A 306 71.49 0.40 34.30
N ARG A 307 72.76 0.52 33.95
CA ARG A 307 73.37 0.39 32.62
C ARG A 307 73.19 -1.02 32.01
N LYS A 308 72.99 -1.09 30.69
CA LYS A 308 73.91 -1.66 29.66
C LYS A 308 73.17 -2.30 28.47
N ASN A 309 73.67 -1.90 27.29
CA ASN A 309 73.92 -2.70 26.09
C ASN A 309 72.75 -3.15 25.18
N SER A 310 72.67 -2.40 24.06
CA SER A 310 72.78 -2.88 22.67
C SER A 310 71.74 -3.83 22.07
N MET A 311 71.17 -3.35 20.96
CA MET A 311 70.79 -4.12 19.76
C MET A 311 69.67 -5.17 19.91
N LEU A 312 68.41 -4.75 19.81
CA LEU A 312 67.27 -5.56 19.29
C LEU A 312 65.99 -4.72 19.35
N ARG A 313 65.65 -3.93 18.32
CA ARG A 313 64.33 -3.26 18.21
C ARG A 313 64.06 -2.62 16.84
N THR A 314 64.16 -3.40 15.76
CA THR A 314 63.81 -2.92 14.40
C THR A 314 62.60 -3.66 13.79
N GLU A 315 62.24 -4.86 14.27
CA GLU A 315 61.11 -5.64 13.71
C GLU A 315 59.73 -5.26 14.28
N ASP A 316 59.63 -4.89 15.56
CA ASP A 316 58.32 -4.63 16.20
C ASP A 316 57.58 -3.37 15.68
N ARG A 317 58.31 -2.39 15.12
CA ARG A 317 57.68 -1.17 14.57
C ARG A 317 56.98 -1.43 13.24
N MET A 318 57.44 -2.39 12.44
CA MET A 318 56.84 -2.69 11.14
C MET A 318 55.53 -3.49 11.27
N ILE A 319 55.44 -4.41 12.23
CA ILE A 319 54.23 -5.22 12.48
C ILE A 319 53.08 -4.34 13.01
N THR A 320 53.39 -3.35 13.85
CA THR A 320 52.40 -2.47 14.46
C THR A 320 51.83 -1.44 13.46
N MET A 321 52.64 -0.95 12.52
CA MET A 321 52.16 -0.08 11.43
C MET A 321 51.30 -0.85 10.42
N ARG A 322 51.68 -2.09 10.06
CA ARG A 322 50.91 -2.91 9.11
C ARG A 322 49.51 -3.25 9.61
N ASN A 323 49.36 -3.56 10.91
CA ASN A 323 48.07 -3.88 11.56
C ASN A 323 47.16 -2.66 11.76
N SER A 324 47.73 -1.47 11.98
CA SER A 324 46.94 -0.24 12.11
C SER A 324 46.46 0.27 10.75
N GLN A 325 47.24 0.09 9.69
CA GLN A 325 46.83 0.38 8.31
C GLN A 325 45.77 -0.60 7.80
N THR A 326 45.91 -1.91 8.04
CA THR A 326 44.89 -2.92 7.66
C THR A 326 43.56 -2.74 8.40
N LYS A 327 43.56 -2.40 9.69
CA LYS A 327 42.32 -2.07 10.43
C LYS A 327 41.67 -0.76 9.98
N LYS A 328 42.47 0.27 9.63
CA LYS A 328 41.92 1.52 9.06
C LYS A 328 41.27 1.24 7.71
N VAL A 329 41.89 0.40 6.88
CA VAL A 329 41.34 -0.02 5.58
C VAL A 329 40.06 -0.82 5.77
N SER A 330 40.01 -1.79 6.69
CA SER A 330 38.80 -2.60 6.92
C SER A 330 37.62 -1.77 7.46
N LEU A 331 37.88 -0.79 8.32
CA LEU A 331 36.84 0.07 8.91
C LEU A 331 36.39 1.17 7.94
N LEU A 332 37.29 1.71 7.10
CA LEU A 332 36.92 2.55 5.96
C LEU A 332 36.17 1.76 4.89
N GLU A 333 36.47 0.48 4.69
CA GLU A 333 35.79 -0.41 3.76
C GLU A 333 34.41 -0.82 4.29
N GLU A 334 34.24 -0.96 5.61
CA GLU A 334 32.93 -1.16 6.26
C GLU A 334 32.09 0.13 6.28
N ILE A 335 32.73 1.29 6.46
CA ILE A 335 32.12 2.62 6.27
C ILE A 335 31.80 2.87 4.78
N ASN A 336 32.62 2.38 3.85
CA ASN A 336 32.38 2.48 2.41
C ASN A 336 31.36 1.45 1.93
N LEU A 337 31.23 0.28 2.56
CA LEU A 337 30.14 -0.68 2.38
C LEU A 337 28.83 -0.12 2.92
N THR A 338 28.85 0.64 4.00
CA THR A 338 27.66 1.37 4.49
C THR A 338 27.35 2.61 3.65
N LYS A 339 28.35 3.29 3.05
CA LYS A 339 28.17 4.35 2.02
C LYS A 339 27.82 3.81 0.63
N SER A 340 28.16 2.57 0.29
CA SER A 340 27.80 1.89 -0.96
C SER A 340 26.40 1.27 -0.84
N LYS A 341 26.04 0.78 0.35
CA LYS A 341 24.65 0.50 0.78
C LYS A 341 23.81 1.76 1.03
N LYS A 342 24.29 2.96 0.68
CA LYS A 342 23.52 4.21 0.64
C LYS A 342 22.47 4.23 -0.49
N ARG A 343 22.25 3.11 -1.17
CA ARG A 343 21.22 2.95 -2.21
C ARG A 343 19.87 2.57 -1.60
N ARG A 344 19.04 3.61 -1.43
CA ARG A 344 17.59 3.63 -1.07
C ARG A 344 17.30 3.36 0.40
N SER A 345 16.55 4.25 1.04
CA SER A 345 15.95 3.93 2.33
C SER A 345 15.10 2.66 2.19
N LEU A 346 15.32 1.68 3.07
CA LEU A 346 14.50 0.47 3.16
C LEU A 346 12.99 0.81 3.37
N PHE A 347 12.71 2.03 3.83
CA PHE A 347 11.39 2.65 3.79
C PHE A 347 11.44 3.91 2.95
N GLY A 348 11.29 3.73 1.64
CA GLY A 348 11.12 4.81 0.68
C GLY A 348 9.65 5.18 0.53
N ARG A 349 9.38 6.29 -0.15
CA ARG A 349 8.04 6.75 -0.58
C ARG A 349 7.18 5.62 -1.18
N THR A 350 7.81 4.62 -1.76
CA THR A 350 7.16 3.46 -2.37
C THR A 350 6.49 2.52 -1.34
N SER A 351 6.95 2.42 -0.09
CA SER A 351 6.24 1.62 0.94
C SER A 351 4.98 2.34 1.41
N TRP A 352 5.08 3.67 1.59
CA TRP A 352 3.92 4.54 1.83
C TRP A 352 2.91 4.45 0.69
N MET A 353 3.38 4.45 -0.56
CA MET A 353 2.52 4.25 -1.73
C MET A 353 1.66 2.99 -1.61
N MET A 354 2.26 1.83 -1.31
CA MET A 354 1.48 0.58 -1.24
C MET A 354 0.54 0.53 -0.02
N ILE A 355 0.95 1.12 1.11
CA ILE A 355 0.08 1.26 2.28
C ILE A 355 -1.11 2.15 1.93
N THR A 356 -0.88 3.29 1.27
CA THR A 356 -1.94 4.21 0.86
C THR A 356 -2.91 3.56 -0.13
N VAL A 357 -2.42 2.85 -1.15
CA VAL A 357 -3.28 2.09 -2.07
C VAL A 357 -4.14 1.08 -1.31
N SER A 358 -3.54 0.31 -0.40
CA SER A 358 -4.28 -0.71 0.35
C SER A 358 -5.30 -0.10 1.30
N LEU A 359 -4.96 0.98 2.01
CA LEU A 359 -5.91 1.67 2.88
C LEU A 359 -7.04 2.31 2.10
N ALA A 360 -6.76 2.89 0.91
CA ALA A 360 -7.80 3.44 0.04
C ALA A 360 -8.80 2.35 -0.38
N PHE A 361 -8.31 1.16 -0.74
CA PHE A 361 -9.14 0.01 -1.03
C PHE A 361 -10.03 -0.36 0.19
N LEU A 362 -9.43 -0.52 1.37
CA LEU A 362 -10.16 -0.89 2.59
C LEU A 362 -11.24 0.13 2.95
N ILE A 363 -10.89 1.41 2.97
CA ILE A 363 -11.80 2.50 3.35
C ILE A 363 -12.92 2.62 2.31
N GLY A 364 -12.62 2.48 1.02
CA GLY A 364 -13.61 2.51 -0.06
C GLY A 364 -14.65 1.40 0.03
N TYR A 365 -14.29 0.24 0.57
CA TYR A 365 -15.20 -0.90 0.74
C TYR A 365 -16.10 -0.83 1.98
N MET A 366 -15.71 -0.09 3.03
CA MET A 366 -16.46 -0.07 4.30
C MET A 366 -17.91 0.39 4.16
N PRO A 367 -18.23 1.48 3.43
CA PRO A 367 -19.63 1.90 3.27
C PRO A 367 -20.49 0.86 2.55
N PHE A 368 -19.96 0.24 1.48
CA PHE A 368 -20.64 -0.87 0.79
C PHE A 368 -20.97 -2.03 1.73
N LEU A 369 -20.03 -2.45 2.59
CA LEU A 369 -20.28 -3.53 3.55
C LEU A 369 -21.34 -3.15 4.57
N GLY A 370 -21.24 -1.95 5.14
CA GLY A 370 -22.22 -1.44 6.11
C GLY A 370 -23.63 -1.35 5.52
N LEU A 371 -23.76 -0.88 4.28
CA LEU A 371 -25.06 -0.72 3.61
C LEU A 371 -25.67 -2.05 3.14
N ASN A 372 -24.85 -3.04 2.77
CA ASN A 372 -25.35 -4.40 2.54
C ASN A 372 -25.88 -5.04 3.82
N PHE A 373 -25.15 -4.86 4.94
CA PHE A 373 -25.63 -5.31 6.24
C PHE A 373 -26.93 -4.60 6.63
N TYR A 374 -27.00 -3.28 6.47
CA TYR A 374 -28.20 -2.49 6.73
C TYR A 374 -29.40 -2.98 5.91
N LYS A 375 -29.25 -3.22 4.60
CA LYS A 375 -30.31 -3.76 3.73
C LYS A 375 -30.84 -5.11 4.23
N THR A 376 -29.97 -5.93 4.81
CA THR A 376 -30.33 -7.26 5.31
C THR A 376 -30.95 -7.21 6.72
N ALA A 377 -30.43 -6.33 7.59
CA ALA A 377 -30.83 -6.24 8.99
C ALA A 377 -32.14 -5.44 9.18
N ALA A 378 -32.41 -4.46 8.32
CA ALA A 378 -33.58 -3.58 8.42
C ALA A 378 -34.25 -3.39 7.04
N PRO A 379 -34.87 -4.44 6.48
CA PRO A 379 -35.44 -4.41 5.13
C PRO A 379 -36.59 -3.41 5.00
N GLU A 380 -37.43 -3.27 6.03
CA GLU A 380 -38.54 -2.30 6.05
C GLU A 380 -38.02 -0.85 6.06
N SER A 381 -37.01 -0.56 6.88
CA SER A 381 -36.38 0.76 6.91
C SER A 381 -35.72 1.09 5.57
N TYR A 382 -35.09 0.10 4.91
CA TYR A 382 -34.56 0.27 3.56
C TYR A 382 -35.67 0.58 2.55
N ALA A 383 -36.78 -0.17 2.57
CA ALA A 383 -37.93 0.07 1.68
C ALA A 383 -38.58 1.44 1.88
N SER A 384 -38.44 2.02 3.09
CA SER A 384 -38.95 3.35 3.41
C SER A 384 -38.06 4.52 2.94
N LEU A 385 -36.83 4.26 2.46
CA LEU A 385 -35.90 5.32 2.05
C LEU A 385 -36.44 6.11 0.86
N LYS A 386 -36.51 7.44 1.02
CA LYS A 386 -36.97 8.38 -0.01
C LYS A 386 -36.09 9.63 -0.06
N GLY A 387 -36.14 10.34 -1.19
CA GLY A 387 -35.43 11.60 -1.39
C GLY A 387 -33.92 11.48 -1.16
N ILE A 388 -33.37 12.38 -0.34
CA ILE A 388 -31.91 12.47 -0.11
C ILE A 388 -31.32 11.22 0.55
N SER A 389 -32.08 10.55 1.42
CA SER A 389 -31.60 9.34 2.11
C SER A 389 -31.36 8.19 1.12
N LEU A 390 -32.27 8.03 0.15
CA LEU A 390 -32.14 7.07 -0.94
C LEU A 390 -30.96 7.45 -1.87
N ALA A 391 -30.82 8.74 -2.19
CA ALA A 391 -29.70 9.23 -3.00
C ALA A 391 -28.34 8.92 -2.35
N LEU A 392 -28.21 9.19 -1.05
CA LEU A 392 -27.00 8.87 -0.28
C LEU A 392 -26.76 7.36 -0.18
N TYR A 393 -27.81 6.56 0.04
CA TYR A 393 -27.71 5.10 0.02
C TYR A 393 -27.11 4.62 -1.32
N GLN A 394 -27.66 5.06 -2.45
CA GLN A 394 -27.21 4.63 -3.77
C GLN A 394 -25.77 5.07 -4.06
N LEU A 395 -25.38 6.26 -3.61
CA LEU A 395 -24.03 6.79 -3.75
C LEU A 395 -23.02 5.95 -2.96
N PHE A 396 -23.25 5.77 -1.66
CA PHE A 396 -22.34 5.05 -0.78
C PHE A 396 -22.34 3.55 -1.02
N PHE A 397 -23.42 2.98 -1.54
CA PHE A 397 -23.45 1.59 -2.00
C PHE A 397 -22.43 1.34 -3.12
N ARG A 398 -22.07 2.38 -3.86
CA ARG A 398 -21.07 2.35 -4.94
C ARG A 398 -19.69 2.86 -4.53
N SER A 399 -19.47 3.13 -3.23
CA SER A 399 -18.20 3.69 -2.73
C SER A 399 -16.97 2.86 -3.09
N TYR A 400 -17.14 1.54 -3.22
CA TYR A 400 -16.06 0.62 -3.54
C TYR A 400 -15.45 0.87 -4.94
N LEU A 401 -16.23 1.48 -5.85
CA LEU A 401 -15.78 1.86 -7.19
C LEU A 401 -14.77 3.01 -7.15
N LEU A 402 -14.73 3.82 -6.08
CA LEU A 402 -13.73 4.89 -5.92
C LEU A 402 -12.30 4.37 -6.06
N ASN A 403 -12.06 3.12 -5.63
CA ASN A 403 -10.74 2.51 -5.70
C ASN A 403 -10.19 2.42 -7.13
N SER A 404 -11.06 2.32 -8.15
CA SER A 404 -10.62 2.26 -9.56
C SER A 404 -10.04 3.60 -10.05
N ALA A 405 -10.31 4.72 -9.37
CA ALA A 405 -9.84 6.05 -9.77
C ALA A 405 -8.74 6.61 -8.84
N VAL A 406 -8.66 6.13 -7.59
CA VAL A 406 -7.70 6.63 -6.60
C VAL A 406 -6.27 6.16 -6.89
N ASN A 407 -6.07 4.96 -7.46
CA ASN A 407 -4.74 4.38 -7.65
C ASN A 407 -3.77 5.27 -8.45
N PRO A 408 -4.12 5.79 -9.64
CA PRO A 408 -3.28 6.74 -10.38
C PRO A 408 -2.91 8.00 -9.57
N ILE A 409 -3.84 8.52 -8.77
CA ILE A 409 -3.61 9.69 -7.91
C ILE A 409 -2.54 9.35 -6.87
N VAL A 410 -2.67 8.21 -6.19
CA VAL A 410 -1.68 7.73 -5.21
C VAL A 410 -0.30 7.56 -5.85
N TYR A 411 -0.22 6.98 -7.05
CA TYR A 411 1.04 6.82 -7.77
C TYR A 411 1.67 8.15 -8.16
N SER A 412 0.88 9.12 -8.62
CA SER A 412 1.38 10.45 -8.98
C SER A 412 1.95 11.22 -7.79
N LEU A 413 1.38 11.04 -6.59
CA LEU A 413 1.85 11.68 -5.37
C LEU A 413 3.07 10.96 -4.75
N LEU A 414 3.08 9.63 -4.77
CA LEU A 414 4.02 8.82 -3.98
C LEU A 414 5.10 8.07 -4.78
N ASP A 415 5.01 8.00 -6.12
CA ASP A 415 6.11 7.59 -7.01
C ASP A 415 6.67 8.78 -7.82
N PRO A 416 7.77 9.40 -7.36
CA PRO A 416 8.40 10.51 -8.08
C PRO A 416 8.90 10.14 -9.48
N LYS A 417 9.24 8.87 -9.73
CA LYS A 417 9.68 8.42 -11.04
C LYS A 417 8.49 8.36 -11.99
N PHE A 418 7.38 7.78 -11.54
CA PHE A 418 6.13 7.78 -12.29
C PHE A 418 5.73 9.20 -12.66
N ARG A 419 5.65 10.12 -11.68
CA ARG A 419 5.32 11.53 -11.92
C ARG A 419 6.26 12.19 -12.94
N LYS A 420 7.57 11.95 -12.85
CA LYS A 420 8.55 12.51 -13.80
C LYS A 420 8.32 11.98 -15.22
N GLU A 421 8.08 10.69 -15.38
CA GLU A 421 7.81 10.11 -16.70
C GLU A 421 6.44 10.51 -17.26
N CYS A 422 5.41 10.66 -16.43
CA CYS A 422 4.13 11.26 -16.82
C CYS A 422 4.32 12.68 -17.36
N PHE A 423 5.07 13.53 -16.65
CA PHE A 423 5.33 14.90 -17.09
C PHE A 423 6.04 14.92 -18.45
N LYS A 424 7.07 14.10 -18.64
CA LYS A 424 7.75 13.97 -19.94
C LYS A 424 6.82 13.51 -21.06
N PHE A 425 5.96 12.53 -20.77
CA PHE A 425 5.00 11.99 -21.73
C PHE A 425 3.96 13.03 -22.14
N LEU A 426 3.39 13.77 -21.19
CA LEU A 426 2.36 14.78 -21.45
C LEU A 426 2.91 16.07 -22.10
N THR A 427 4.17 16.42 -21.83
CA THR A 427 4.79 17.63 -22.39
C THR A 427 5.48 17.40 -23.74
N CYS A 428 5.36 16.21 -24.34
CA CYS A 428 6.06 15.84 -25.57
C CYS A 428 7.56 16.21 -25.56
N TYR A 429 8.21 16.19 -24.38
CA TYR A 429 9.60 16.57 -24.26
C TYR A 429 10.46 15.53 -24.98
N LYS A 430 10.78 15.83 -26.25
CA LYS A 430 11.56 14.98 -27.15
C LYS A 430 12.84 14.56 -26.43
N TYR A 431 13.02 13.25 -26.32
CA TYR A 431 14.34 12.67 -26.17
C TYR A 431 15.13 13.09 -27.41
N LYS A 432 16.02 14.08 -27.25
CA LYS A 432 17.23 14.18 -28.09
C LYS A 432 18.30 13.31 -27.44
#